data_AF-A0A4Q6XR83-F1
#
_entry.id   AF-A0A4Q6XR83-F1
#
_cell.length_a   1.000
_cell.length_b   1.000
_cell.length_c   1.000
_cell.angle_alpha   90.00
_cell.angle_beta   90.00
_cell.angle_gamma   90.00
#
_symmetry.space_group_name_H-M   'P 1'
#
loop_
_entity.id
_entity.type
_entity.pdbx_description
1 polymer ?
#
loop_
_entity_poly.entity_id
_entity_poly.type
_entity_poly.pdbx_seq_one_letter_code
_entity_poly.pdbx_strand_id
1 'polypeptide(L)'
;MKTQSTLFALIVLFLLSCSKSSEEPQPEPEPEPEEETLPKELAITRTIAYFHEDEAYYQPYVYRYDTETAAWSKRIGAHFSTISESSPTYIGYTQPYVEDSGVNLFHMVTLYAEHIGSTNVKTAGINVEKVLGFVPDESSELTGKEEDNDLTYAKGEVEVVSQKVKIRKSGLVDFFEIGISGKGTYDLKTGVIDLEVHFDEREIGGQEDVVRQYKISKEALTF
;
A
#
# COMPACT_ATOMS: atom_id res chain seq x y z
N MET A 1 -75.88 -33.75 68.09
CA MET A 1 -76.21 -33.90 66.64
C MET A 1 -74.87 -34.02 65.91
N LYS A 2 -74.53 -35.24 65.43
CA LYS A 2 -74.43 -35.59 64.00
C LYS A 2 -73.55 -34.59 63.23
N THR A 3 -72.42 -34.93 62.61
CA THR A 3 -71.90 -36.21 62.07
C THR A 3 -70.45 -35.92 61.62
N GLN A 4 -69.48 -36.78 61.96
CA GLN A 4 -68.73 -37.65 61.01
C GLN A 4 -67.97 -36.89 59.91
N SER A 5 -66.63 -36.92 59.91
CA SER A 5 -65.76 -37.99 59.37
C SER A 5 -65.01 -37.35 58.20
N THR A 6 -63.71 -37.51 57.92
CA THR A 6 -62.81 -38.67 57.92
C THR A 6 -61.40 -38.05 57.68
N LEU A 7 -60.35 -38.33 58.46
CA LEU A 7 -59.34 -39.40 58.19
C LEU A 7 -58.57 -39.12 56.87
N PHE A 8 -57.24 -39.07 56.73
CA PHE A 8 -56.13 -39.66 57.49
C PHE A 8 -54.80 -39.13 56.89
N ALA A 9 -53.81 -38.84 57.75
CA ALA A 9 -52.39 -39.28 57.72
C ALA A 9 -51.52 -38.99 56.47
N LEU A 10 -50.23 -38.63 56.53
CA LEU A 10 -49.10 -39.16 57.31
C LEU A 10 -47.97 -38.10 57.23
N ILE A 11 -47.34 -37.66 58.34
CA ILE A 11 -45.96 -38.01 58.80
C ILE A 11 -44.92 -37.93 57.64
N VAL A 12 -43.93 -37.03 57.66
CA VAL A 12 -42.55 -37.21 58.18
C VAL A 12 -41.84 -35.84 58.00
N LEU A 13 -41.50 -35.09 59.06
CA LEU A 13 -40.18 -35.04 59.73
C LEU A 13 -38.99 -34.83 58.75
N PHE A 14 -38.31 -33.68 58.81
CA PHE A 14 -36.83 -33.54 58.94
C PHE A 14 -36.35 -32.11 58.57
N LEU A 15 -35.76 -31.46 59.58
CA LEU A 15 -34.55 -30.64 59.57
C LEU A 15 -34.40 -29.42 58.63
N LEU A 16 -34.26 -28.26 59.29
CA LEU A 16 -33.12 -27.32 59.15
C LEU A 16 -32.24 -27.51 57.90
N SER A 17 -32.30 -26.55 56.99
CA SER A 17 -31.09 -26.13 56.28
C SER A 17 -31.16 -24.65 55.93
N CYS A 18 -30.25 -23.88 56.55
CA CYS A 18 -29.85 -22.57 56.08
C CYS A 18 -29.22 -22.71 54.70
N SER A 19 -29.89 -22.25 53.66
CA SER A 19 -29.24 -21.95 52.39
C SER A 19 -29.12 -20.43 52.27
N LYS A 20 -27.99 -19.90 52.75
CA LYS A 20 -27.44 -18.65 52.23
C LYS A 20 -27.41 -18.80 50.71
N SER A 21 -28.13 -17.93 50.00
CA SER A 21 -27.97 -17.78 48.56
C SER A 21 -26.56 -17.24 48.33
N SER A 22 -25.62 -18.16 48.09
CA SER A 22 -24.33 -17.83 47.51
C SER A 22 -24.56 -17.75 46.01
N GLU A 23 -25.05 -16.61 45.53
CA GLU A 23 -24.77 -16.24 44.15
C GLU A 23 -23.25 -16.03 44.09
N GLU A 24 -22.54 -17.01 43.54
CA GLU A 24 -21.17 -16.76 43.07
C GLU A 24 -21.23 -15.53 42.16
N PRO A 25 -20.33 -14.53 42.32
CA PRO A 25 -20.24 -13.44 41.37
C PRO A 25 -20.04 -14.08 40.00
N GLN A 26 -20.96 -13.83 39.07
CA GLN A 26 -20.73 -14.25 37.70
C GLN A 26 -19.39 -13.64 37.27
N PRO A 27 -18.49 -14.43 36.65
CA PRO A 27 -17.26 -13.87 36.12
C PRO A 27 -17.67 -12.73 35.19
N GLU A 28 -17.13 -11.54 35.45
CA GLU A 28 -17.26 -10.40 34.57
C GLU A 28 -16.86 -10.89 33.17
N PRO A 29 -17.68 -10.65 32.13
CA PRO A 29 -17.34 -11.08 30.79
C PRO A 29 -15.96 -10.54 30.47
N GLU A 30 -15.05 -11.45 30.13
CA GLU A 30 -13.70 -11.10 29.71
C GLU A 30 -13.83 -10.03 28.63
N PRO A 31 -13.18 -8.85 28.78
CA PRO A 31 -13.33 -7.78 27.81
C PRO A 31 -13.02 -8.36 26.44
N GLU A 32 -13.91 -8.14 25.47
CA GLU A 32 -13.64 -8.51 24.09
C GLU A 32 -12.25 -7.96 23.73
N PRO A 33 -11.37 -8.77 23.13
CA PRO A 33 -10.04 -8.31 22.80
C PRO A 33 -10.19 -7.04 21.95
N GLU A 34 -9.64 -5.93 22.44
CA GLU A 34 -9.60 -4.69 21.66
C GLU A 34 -8.92 -5.02 20.33
N GLU A 35 -9.60 -4.75 19.23
CA GLU A 35 -9.05 -4.91 17.90
C GLU A 35 -7.81 -4.01 17.81
N GLU A 36 -6.63 -4.62 17.66
CA GLU A 36 -5.36 -3.89 17.67
C GLU A 36 -5.25 -3.04 16.40
N THR A 37 -5.66 -1.78 16.49
CA THR A 37 -5.55 -0.84 15.37
C THR A 37 -4.16 -0.22 15.33
N LEU A 38 -3.41 -0.45 14.25
CA LEU A 38 -2.13 0.22 14.03
C LEU A 38 -2.34 1.70 13.69
N PRO A 39 -1.56 2.63 14.27
CA PRO A 39 -1.59 4.04 13.86
C PRO A 39 -1.33 4.18 12.36
N LYS A 40 -2.17 4.93 11.66
CA LYS A 40 -2.13 5.08 10.20
C LYS A 40 -0.75 5.48 9.66
N GLU A 41 -0.09 6.45 10.28
CA GLU A 41 1.24 6.90 9.86
C GLU A 41 2.32 5.81 10.00
N LEU A 42 2.21 4.97 11.03
CA LEU A 42 3.10 3.84 11.24
C LEU A 42 2.86 2.75 10.18
N ALA A 43 1.60 2.43 9.89
CA ALA A 43 1.24 1.50 8.83
C ALA A 43 1.76 1.97 7.46
N ILE A 44 1.59 3.26 7.12
CA ILE A 44 2.14 3.85 5.89
C ILE A 44 3.66 3.68 5.83
N THR A 45 4.37 4.05 6.90
CA THR A 45 5.83 3.99 6.94
C THR A 45 6.33 2.54 6.79
N ARG A 46 5.66 1.57 7.42
CA ARG A 46 5.98 0.14 7.29
C ARG A 46 5.69 -0.40 5.89
N THR A 47 4.59 0.01 5.26
CA THR A 47 4.29 -0.33 3.87
C THR A 47 5.34 0.23 2.92
N ILE A 48 5.81 1.47 3.13
CA ILE A 48 6.91 2.07 2.37
C ILE A 48 8.18 1.24 2.56
N ALA A 49 8.54 0.91 3.80
CA ALA A 49 9.73 0.10 4.12
C ALA A 49 9.68 -1.32 3.54
N TYR A 50 8.49 -1.84 3.18
CA TYR A 50 8.38 -3.10 2.46
C TYR A 50 8.82 -2.97 0.99
N PHE A 51 8.36 -1.92 0.30
CA PHE A 51 8.58 -1.70 -1.14
C PHE A 51 9.82 -0.87 -1.48
N HIS A 52 10.50 -0.32 -0.47
CA HIS A 52 11.70 0.48 -0.59
C HIS A 52 12.79 -0.02 0.36
N GLU A 53 14.04 -0.01 -0.12
CA GLU A 53 15.22 -0.25 0.70
C GLU A 53 16.12 0.97 0.65
N ASP A 54 16.66 1.37 1.81
CA ASP A 54 17.59 2.50 1.95
C ASP A 54 18.99 2.10 1.47
N GLU A 55 19.08 1.73 0.19
CA GLU A 55 20.32 1.39 -0.50
C GLU A 55 20.51 2.30 -1.71
N ALA A 56 21.76 2.69 -1.94
CA ALA A 56 22.11 3.48 -3.11
C ALA A 56 21.73 2.73 -4.39
N TYR A 57 21.00 3.40 -5.28
CA TYR A 57 20.49 2.83 -6.53
C TYR A 57 19.49 1.68 -6.36
N TYR A 58 18.85 1.55 -5.19
CA TYR A 58 17.73 0.63 -5.05
C TYR A 58 16.64 0.97 -6.08
N GLN A 59 16.16 -0.06 -6.77
CA GLN A 59 15.08 0.04 -7.74
C GLN A 59 14.20 -1.20 -7.62
N PRO A 60 12.89 -1.04 -7.40
CA PRO A 60 11.98 -2.16 -7.47
C PRO A 60 11.94 -2.73 -8.90
N TYR A 61 11.33 -3.90 -9.05
CA TYR A 61 11.03 -4.45 -10.36
C TYR A 61 9.78 -3.75 -10.89
N VAL A 62 9.89 -3.09 -12.03
CA VAL A 62 8.76 -2.39 -12.66
C VAL A 62 8.49 -2.97 -14.03
N TYR A 63 7.23 -3.21 -14.31
CA TYR A 63 6.73 -3.77 -15.56
C TYR A 63 5.57 -2.91 -16.05
N ARG A 64 5.45 -2.76 -17.37
CA ARG A 64 4.31 -2.11 -18.00
C ARG A 64 3.56 -3.12 -18.84
N TYR A 65 2.24 -3.13 -18.76
CA TYR A 65 1.43 -3.93 -19.65
C TYR A 65 1.41 -3.31 -21.05
N ASP A 66 1.64 -4.13 -22.06
CA ASP A 66 1.55 -3.76 -23.46
C ASP A 66 0.23 -4.27 -24.01
N THR A 67 -0.68 -3.35 -24.33
CA THR A 67 -2.04 -3.67 -24.77
C THR A 67 -2.09 -4.19 -26.21
N GLU A 68 -1.08 -3.90 -27.03
CA GLU A 68 -1.00 -4.36 -28.42
C GLU A 68 -0.62 -5.85 -28.47
N THR A 69 0.33 -6.25 -27.63
CA THR A 69 0.83 -7.62 -27.53
C THR A 69 0.15 -8.44 -26.43
N ALA A 70 -0.70 -7.80 -25.63
CA ALA A 70 -1.39 -8.38 -24.47
C ALA A 70 -0.43 -9.03 -23.45
N ALA A 71 0.76 -8.46 -23.28
CA ALA A 71 1.83 -9.04 -22.47
C ALA A 71 2.48 -8.01 -21.55
N TRP A 72 3.02 -8.47 -20.42
CA TRP A 72 3.87 -7.65 -19.57
C TRP A 72 5.24 -7.45 -20.22
N SER A 73 5.76 -6.23 -20.15
CA SER A 73 7.10 -5.91 -20.63
C SER A 73 8.18 -6.68 -19.87
N LYS A 74 9.41 -6.68 -20.40
CA LYS A 74 10.59 -6.94 -19.55
C LYS A 74 10.68 -5.88 -18.45
N ARG A 75 11.48 -6.16 -17.41
CA ARG A 75 11.77 -5.20 -16.33
C ARG A 75 12.23 -3.86 -16.92
N ILE A 76 11.58 -2.78 -16.52
CA ILE A 76 12.01 -1.39 -16.75
C ILE A 76 13.11 -1.08 -15.74
N GLY A 77 14.32 -0.86 -16.24
CA GLY A 77 15.48 -0.50 -15.41
C GLY A 77 15.62 1.01 -15.18
N ALA A 78 16.54 1.37 -14.27
CA ALA A 78 16.86 2.74 -13.88
C ALA A 78 15.68 3.47 -13.20
N HIS A 79 14.86 2.72 -12.47
CA HIS A 79 13.69 3.21 -11.76
C HIS A 79 14.00 3.34 -10.26
N PHE A 80 14.98 4.18 -9.93
CA PHE A 80 15.53 4.28 -8.58
C PHE A 80 14.52 4.96 -7.66
N SER A 81 14.07 4.24 -6.64
CA SER A 81 13.13 4.79 -5.65
C SER A 81 13.89 5.47 -4.52
N THR A 82 13.33 6.55 -3.98
CA THR A 82 13.93 7.32 -2.89
C THR A 82 12.84 7.84 -1.96
N ILE A 83 13.17 8.04 -0.68
CA ILE A 83 12.31 8.74 0.28
C ILE A 83 12.88 10.13 0.52
N SER A 84 12.11 11.18 0.20
CA SER A 84 12.52 12.56 0.45
C SER A 84 12.30 12.93 1.91
N GLU A 85 13.27 13.60 2.54
CA GLU A 85 13.15 14.12 3.91
C GLU A 85 11.97 15.09 4.06
N SER A 86 11.62 15.82 3.00
CA SER A 86 10.49 16.74 2.98
C SER A 86 9.14 16.03 2.90
N SER A 87 9.15 14.72 2.61
CA SER A 87 8.00 13.93 2.17
C SER A 87 8.12 12.45 2.56
N PRO A 88 8.38 12.11 3.83
CA PRO A 88 8.78 10.76 4.22
C PRO A 88 7.68 9.70 4.05
N THR A 89 6.43 10.13 3.87
CA THR A 89 5.26 9.26 3.68
C THR A 89 4.97 8.94 2.21
N TYR A 90 5.90 9.20 1.30
CA TYR A 90 5.77 8.92 -0.13
C TYR A 90 7.02 8.24 -0.66
N ILE A 91 6.83 7.33 -1.63
CA ILE A 91 7.93 6.88 -2.47
C ILE A 91 8.08 7.86 -3.63
N GLY A 92 9.26 8.45 -3.76
CA GLY A 92 9.70 9.20 -4.94
C GLY A 92 10.58 8.35 -5.85
N TYR A 93 10.91 8.91 -7.02
CA TYR A 93 11.91 8.37 -7.92
C TYR A 93 12.87 9.45 -8.37
N THR A 94 14.10 9.37 -7.88
CA THR A 94 15.15 10.36 -8.13
C THR A 94 16.50 9.67 -8.29
N GLN A 95 17.49 10.41 -8.80
CA GLN A 95 18.88 9.96 -8.89
C GLN A 95 19.79 10.94 -8.12
N PRO A 96 19.85 10.83 -6.78
CA PRO A 96 20.61 11.77 -5.96
C PRO A 96 22.13 11.55 -6.03
N TYR A 97 22.58 10.40 -6.54
CA TYR A 97 24.00 10.01 -6.51
C TYR A 97 24.78 10.42 -7.75
N VAL A 98 24.09 10.86 -8.80
CA VAL A 98 24.71 11.28 -10.05
C VAL A 98 24.16 12.65 -10.43
N GLU A 99 25.03 13.66 -10.32
CA GLU A 99 24.71 15.03 -10.72
C GLU A 99 24.18 15.08 -12.15
N ASP A 100 23.18 15.93 -12.37
CA ASP A 100 22.49 16.09 -13.65
C ASP A 100 21.92 14.79 -14.25
N SER A 101 21.64 13.78 -13.43
CA SER A 101 20.98 12.55 -13.87
C SER A 101 19.50 12.52 -13.44
N GLY A 102 18.78 11.51 -13.93
CA GLY A 102 17.44 11.19 -13.48
C GLY A 102 17.15 9.70 -13.53
N VAL A 103 15.87 9.37 -13.46
CA VAL A 103 15.32 8.01 -13.50
C VAL A 103 14.49 7.77 -14.75
N ASN A 104 14.20 6.50 -15.04
CA ASN A 104 13.22 6.11 -16.04
C ASN A 104 11.83 5.94 -15.39
N LEU A 105 11.30 7.02 -14.82
CA LEU A 105 9.98 7.03 -14.17
C LEU A 105 8.92 6.47 -15.13
N PHE A 106 8.24 5.38 -14.77
CA PHE A 106 7.19 4.74 -15.58
C PHE A 106 7.52 4.53 -17.05
N HIS A 107 8.79 4.26 -17.38
CA HIS A 107 9.28 4.08 -18.75
C HIS A 107 9.26 5.36 -19.62
N MET A 108 9.07 6.54 -19.03
CA MET A 108 8.92 7.83 -19.72
C MET A 108 10.10 8.16 -20.66
N VAL A 109 11.33 7.74 -20.31
CA VAL A 109 12.51 8.04 -21.15
C VAL A 109 12.43 7.31 -22.48
N THR A 110 11.85 6.11 -22.51
CA THR A 110 11.64 5.36 -23.75
C THR A 110 10.37 5.79 -24.46
N LEU A 111 9.28 6.01 -23.71
CA LEU A 111 8.00 6.46 -24.26
C LEU A 111 8.12 7.80 -25.00
N TYR A 112 8.92 8.72 -24.46
CA TYR A 112 9.08 10.07 -25.02
C TYR A 112 10.46 10.27 -25.65
N ALA A 113 11.14 9.19 -26.04
CA ALA A 113 12.49 9.25 -26.59
C ALA A 113 12.61 10.17 -27.81
N GLU A 114 11.58 10.26 -28.65
CA GLU A 114 11.54 11.16 -29.81
C GLU A 114 11.53 12.64 -29.39
N HIS A 115 10.73 13.00 -28.37
CA HIS A 115 10.66 14.37 -27.84
C HIS A 115 11.90 14.75 -27.02
N ILE A 116 12.50 13.77 -26.34
CA ILE A 116 13.76 13.92 -25.63
C ILE A 116 14.92 14.00 -26.63
N GLY A 117 14.83 13.33 -27.78
CA GLY A 117 15.94 13.13 -28.71
C GLY A 117 17.00 12.15 -28.21
N SER A 118 16.66 11.30 -27.23
CA SER A 118 17.57 10.33 -26.59
C SER A 118 16.77 9.34 -25.74
N THR A 119 17.32 8.14 -25.55
CA THR A 119 16.84 7.14 -24.58
C THR A 119 17.65 7.11 -23.28
N ASN A 120 18.52 8.10 -23.07
CA ASN A 120 19.39 8.18 -21.90
C ASN A 120 18.71 8.93 -20.74
N VAL A 121 18.62 8.28 -19.57
CA VAL A 121 18.03 8.87 -18.35
C VAL A 121 18.76 10.13 -17.88
N LYS A 122 20.06 10.25 -18.15
CA LYS A 122 20.83 11.48 -17.88
C LYS A 122 20.32 12.64 -18.71
N THR A 123 20.04 12.40 -19.99
CA THR A 123 19.47 13.43 -20.86
C THR A 123 18.11 13.87 -20.36
N ALA A 124 17.21 12.92 -20.06
CA ALA A 124 15.85 13.21 -19.61
C ALA A 124 15.79 13.92 -18.24
N GLY A 125 16.68 13.57 -17.30
CA GLY A 125 16.82 14.27 -16.03
C GLY A 125 15.62 14.22 -15.09
N ILE A 126 14.77 13.19 -15.21
CA ILE A 126 13.54 13.07 -14.43
C ILE A 126 13.88 12.78 -12.97
N ASN A 127 13.41 13.63 -12.06
CA ASN A 127 13.51 13.47 -10.61
C ASN A 127 12.20 13.94 -9.97
N VAL A 128 11.49 13.04 -9.30
CA VAL A 128 10.19 13.32 -8.69
C VAL A 128 10.16 12.78 -7.27
N GLU A 129 10.14 13.65 -6.27
CA GLU A 129 10.30 13.28 -4.86
C GLU A 129 9.08 12.59 -4.22
N LYS A 130 7.88 12.81 -4.77
CA LYS A 130 6.64 12.23 -4.26
C LYS A 130 5.86 11.63 -5.41
N VAL A 131 5.79 10.31 -5.51
CA VAL A 131 5.05 9.63 -6.58
C VAL A 131 3.99 8.71 -6.02
N LEU A 132 4.35 7.76 -5.14
CA LEU A 132 3.40 6.80 -4.58
C LEU A 132 3.03 7.18 -3.15
N GLY A 133 1.74 7.38 -2.91
CA GLY A 133 1.15 7.47 -1.57
C GLY A 133 0.39 6.19 -1.23
N PHE A 134 0.40 5.78 0.03
CA PHE A 134 -0.24 4.53 0.47
C PHE A 134 -1.41 4.81 1.41
N VAL A 135 -2.49 4.04 1.22
CA VAL A 135 -3.66 4.04 2.10
C VAL A 135 -3.89 2.60 2.57
N PRO A 136 -3.37 2.21 3.73
CA PRO A 136 -3.57 0.88 4.27
C PRO A 136 -5.05 0.55 4.51
N ASP A 137 -5.45 -0.67 4.17
CA ASP A 137 -6.80 -1.17 4.45
C ASP A 137 -6.85 -1.78 5.85
N GLU A 138 -7.44 -1.04 6.78
CA GLU A 138 -7.57 -1.44 8.20
C GLU A 138 -8.42 -2.71 8.38
N SER A 139 -9.22 -3.10 7.38
CA SER A 139 -9.96 -4.37 7.39
C SER A 139 -9.14 -5.57 6.90
N SER A 140 -7.95 -5.32 6.35
CA SER A 140 -7.04 -6.38 5.92
C SER A 140 -6.25 -6.94 7.10
N GLU A 141 -5.85 -8.20 6.98
CA GLU A 141 -5.05 -8.85 8.00
C GLU A 141 -3.71 -8.15 8.23
N LEU A 142 -3.24 -8.14 9.48
CA LEU A 142 -1.87 -7.73 9.78
C LEU A 142 -0.88 -8.79 9.27
N THR A 143 0.26 -8.32 8.78
CA THR A 143 1.39 -9.13 8.33
C THR A 143 2.70 -8.53 8.83
N GLY A 144 3.71 -9.37 9.04
CA GLY A 144 4.95 -9.03 9.71
C GLY A 144 5.20 -9.96 10.89
N LYS A 145 6.27 -9.70 11.62
CA LYS A 145 6.61 -10.28 12.91
C LYS A 145 6.47 -9.23 14.01
N GLU A 146 5.54 -9.48 14.92
CA GLU A 146 5.35 -8.68 16.13
C GLU A 146 6.66 -8.45 16.90
N GLU A 147 7.51 -9.50 16.97
CA GLU A 147 8.83 -9.49 17.60
C GLU A 147 9.78 -8.42 17.03
N ASP A 148 9.66 -8.14 15.73
CA ASP A 148 10.51 -7.19 14.99
C ASP A 148 9.87 -5.79 14.93
N ASN A 149 8.68 -5.60 15.55
CA ASN A 149 7.91 -4.37 15.52
C ASN A 149 7.69 -3.84 14.08
N ASP A 150 7.32 -4.75 13.16
CA ASP A 150 7.15 -4.48 11.72
C ASP A 150 5.71 -4.72 11.22
N LEU A 151 4.77 -5.08 12.10
CA LEU A 151 3.38 -5.40 11.73
C LEU A 151 2.74 -4.27 10.92
N THR A 152 2.10 -4.60 9.80
CA THR A 152 1.32 -3.65 9.00
C THR A 152 0.17 -4.36 8.31
N TYR A 153 -0.80 -3.59 7.80
CA TYR A 153 -1.92 -4.12 7.03
C TYR A 153 -1.43 -4.69 5.70
N ALA A 154 -1.77 -5.96 5.44
CA ALA A 154 -1.27 -6.72 4.29
C ALA A 154 -1.70 -6.13 2.94
N LYS A 155 -2.79 -5.36 2.91
CA LYS A 155 -3.35 -4.79 1.68
C LYS A 155 -3.73 -3.33 1.88
N GLY A 156 -3.93 -2.65 0.76
CA GLY A 156 -4.45 -1.30 0.74
C GLY A 156 -4.43 -0.70 -0.67
N GLU A 157 -4.78 0.57 -0.73
CA GLU A 157 -4.72 1.35 -1.95
C GLU A 157 -3.38 2.06 -2.08
N VAL A 158 -3.01 2.34 -3.33
CA VAL A 158 -1.89 3.22 -3.67
C VAL A 158 -2.40 4.31 -4.60
N GLU A 159 -1.95 5.54 -4.38
CA GLU A 159 -2.20 6.66 -5.27
C GLU A 159 -0.92 7.07 -6.00
N VAL A 160 -1.06 7.48 -7.26
CA VAL A 160 -0.01 8.23 -7.97
C VAL A 160 -0.33 9.70 -7.81
N VAL A 161 0.52 10.42 -7.06
CA VAL A 161 0.33 11.83 -6.74
C VAL A 161 0.23 12.65 -8.03
N SER A 162 -0.91 13.34 -8.19
CA SER A 162 -1.20 14.17 -9.35
C SER A 162 -0.22 15.33 -9.47
N GLN A 163 0.57 15.38 -10.55
CA GLN A 163 1.57 16.42 -10.75
C GLN A 163 2.06 16.49 -12.21
N LYS A 164 2.85 17.52 -12.53
CA LYS A 164 3.57 17.65 -13.80
C LYS A 164 5.02 17.21 -13.62
N VAL A 165 5.47 16.28 -14.45
CA VAL A 165 6.84 15.76 -14.49
C VAL A 165 7.62 16.53 -15.56
N LYS A 166 8.69 17.21 -15.16
CA LYS A 166 9.60 17.90 -16.08
C LYS A 166 10.58 16.93 -16.73
N ILE A 167 10.69 16.98 -18.05
CA ILE A 167 11.57 16.12 -18.84
C ILE A 167 12.43 17.01 -19.75
N ARG A 168 13.76 16.89 -19.64
CA ARG A 168 14.71 17.68 -20.43
C ARG A 168 14.87 17.11 -21.84
N LYS A 169 15.10 18.00 -22.81
CA LYS A 169 15.42 17.65 -24.21
C LYS A 169 16.93 17.62 -24.43
N SER A 170 17.38 16.77 -25.35
CA SER A 170 18.78 16.63 -25.72
C SER A 170 19.32 17.91 -26.38
N GLY A 171 20.52 18.33 -25.97
CA GLY A 171 21.25 19.44 -26.60
C GLY A 171 20.68 20.85 -26.38
N LEU A 172 19.64 21.00 -25.54
CA LEU A 172 18.98 22.28 -25.27
C LEU A 172 18.76 22.46 -23.76
N VAL A 173 18.77 23.71 -23.28
CA VAL A 173 18.26 24.08 -21.95
C VAL A 173 16.73 24.23 -22.06
N ASP A 174 16.07 23.18 -22.53
CA ASP A 174 14.63 23.15 -22.78
C ASP A 174 14.03 21.89 -22.16
N PHE A 175 12.76 21.99 -21.78
CA PHE A 175 12.00 20.92 -21.16
C PHE A 175 10.60 20.83 -21.75
N PHE A 176 9.94 19.71 -21.51
CA PHE A 176 8.50 19.58 -21.64
C PHE A 176 7.95 18.90 -20.40
N GLU A 177 6.68 19.10 -20.12
CA GLU A 177 6.01 18.48 -18.98
C GLU A 177 5.00 17.42 -19.41
N ILE A 178 4.93 16.34 -18.62
CA ILE A 178 3.91 15.31 -18.74
C ILE A 178 3.16 15.24 -17.42
N GLY A 179 1.84 15.36 -17.46
CA GLY A 179 1.04 15.15 -16.25
C GLY A 179 0.98 13.69 -15.90
N ILE A 180 1.09 13.35 -14.62
CA ILE A 180 0.82 12.02 -14.09
C ILE A 180 -0.24 12.11 -13.01
N SER A 181 -1.07 11.08 -12.93
CA SER A 181 -1.94 10.78 -11.79
C SER A 181 -2.32 9.31 -11.89
N GLY A 182 -3.01 8.77 -10.89
CA GLY A 182 -3.42 7.37 -10.96
C GLY A 182 -3.68 6.76 -9.61
N LYS A 183 -4.00 5.47 -9.64
CA LYS A 183 -4.35 4.70 -8.46
C LYS A 183 -4.14 3.22 -8.69
N GLY A 184 -4.25 2.46 -7.61
CA GLY A 184 -4.16 1.02 -7.66
C GLY A 184 -4.22 0.40 -6.27
N THR A 185 -3.66 -0.79 -6.15
CA THR A 185 -3.66 -1.56 -4.91
C THR A 185 -2.30 -2.18 -4.66
N TYR A 186 -1.98 -2.42 -3.39
CA TYR A 186 -0.83 -3.23 -3.01
C TYR A 186 -1.25 -4.47 -2.22
N ASP A 187 -0.43 -5.51 -2.30
CA ASP A 187 -0.55 -6.72 -1.49
C ASP A 187 0.85 -7.18 -1.07
N LEU A 188 1.12 -7.13 0.24
CA LEU A 188 2.41 -7.46 0.85
C LEU A 188 2.70 -8.96 0.91
N LYS A 189 1.69 -9.82 0.72
CA LYS A 189 1.87 -11.28 0.64
C LYS A 189 2.38 -11.67 -0.75
N THR A 190 1.86 -11.02 -1.79
CA THR A 190 2.37 -11.19 -3.15
C THR A 190 3.63 -10.34 -3.41
N GLY A 191 3.82 -9.27 -2.64
CA GLY A 191 4.90 -8.31 -2.82
C GLY A 191 4.73 -7.44 -4.07
N VAL A 192 3.47 -7.20 -4.47
CA VAL A 192 3.11 -6.50 -5.72
C VAL A 192 2.26 -5.27 -5.43
N ILE A 193 2.55 -4.21 -6.18
CA ILE A 193 1.69 -3.06 -6.40
C ILE A 193 1.17 -3.15 -7.83
N ASP A 194 -0.14 -3.14 -7.97
CA ASP A 194 -0.84 -2.99 -9.25
C ASP A 194 -1.25 -1.53 -9.41
N LEU A 195 -0.88 -0.90 -10.52
CA LEU A 195 -1.09 0.52 -10.77
C LEU A 195 -1.71 0.77 -12.14
N GLU A 196 -2.68 1.68 -12.16
CA GLU A 196 -3.15 2.35 -13.36
C GLU A 196 -2.70 3.81 -13.31
N VAL A 197 -1.88 4.22 -14.27
CA VAL A 197 -1.29 5.56 -14.35
C VAL A 197 -1.83 6.28 -15.58
N HIS A 198 -2.38 7.45 -15.35
CA HIS A 198 -2.90 8.37 -16.35
C HIS A 198 -1.83 9.39 -16.71
N PHE A 199 -1.61 9.59 -18.01
CA PHE A 199 -0.65 10.55 -18.54
C PHE A 199 -1.35 11.64 -19.35
N ASP A 200 -1.11 12.90 -18.97
CA ASP A 200 -1.51 14.08 -19.75
C ASP A 200 -0.35 14.51 -20.65
N GLU A 201 -0.45 14.14 -21.92
CA GLU A 201 0.56 14.32 -22.97
C GLU A 201 0.25 15.51 -23.88
N ARG A 202 -0.69 16.40 -23.52
CA ARG A 202 -1.10 17.52 -24.38
C ARG A 202 0.03 18.47 -24.74
N GLU A 203 1.01 18.66 -23.85
CA GLU A 203 2.13 19.58 -24.09
C GLU A 203 3.00 19.17 -25.28
N ILE A 204 3.05 17.86 -25.57
CA ILE A 204 3.74 17.30 -26.73
C ILE A 204 2.79 17.02 -27.91
N GLY A 205 1.55 17.51 -27.85
CA GLY A 205 0.52 17.30 -28.86
C GLY A 205 -0.21 15.95 -28.77
N GLY A 206 -0.04 15.22 -27.65
CA GLY A 206 -0.70 13.95 -27.37
C GLY A 206 -2.09 14.08 -26.75
N GLN A 207 -2.58 12.99 -26.16
CA GLN A 207 -3.88 12.93 -25.49
C GLN A 207 -3.78 13.35 -24.02
N GLU A 208 -4.89 13.82 -23.44
CA GLU A 208 -4.97 14.23 -22.02
C GLU A 208 -5.02 13.04 -21.06
N ASP A 209 -5.47 11.87 -21.52
CA ASP A 209 -5.81 10.74 -20.64
C ASP A 209 -5.27 9.42 -21.21
N VAL A 210 -3.95 9.34 -21.37
CA VAL A 210 -3.31 8.09 -21.80
C VAL A 210 -3.12 7.18 -20.59
N VAL A 211 -3.90 6.12 -20.52
CA VAL A 211 -3.87 5.16 -19.41
C VAL A 211 -2.87 4.05 -19.68
N ARG A 212 -1.99 3.77 -18.71
CA ARG A 212 -1.01 2.67 -18.78
C ARG A 212 -1.00 1.90 -17.47
N GLN A 213 -0.96 0.57 -17.57
CA GLN A 213 -0.95 -0.32 -16.42
C GLN A 213 0.47 -0.76 -16.07
N TYR A 214 0.76 -0.80 -14.77
CA TYR A 214 2.06 -1.15 -14.23
C TYR A 214 1.95 -2.17 -13.11
N LYS A 215 2.97 -3.01 -13.00
CA LYS A 215 3.26 -3.80 -11.80
C LYS A 215 4.59 -3.34 -11.23
N ILE A 216 4.61 -3.06 -9.93
CA ILE A 216 5.83 -2.78 -9.17
C ILE A 216 5.96 -3.88 -8.12
N SER A 217 7.14 -4.47 -7.99
CA SER A 217 7.34 -5.56 -7.02
C SER A 217 8.72 -5.52 -6.39
N LYS A 218 8.80 -6.05 -5.17
CA LYS A 218 10.08 -6.24 -4.47
C LYS A 218 10.96 -7.29 -5.16
N GLU A 219 10.33 -8.38 -5.57
CA GLU A 219 10.97 -9.52 -6.23
C GLU A 219 10.62 -9.57 -7.72
N ALA A 220 11.45 -10.27 -8.51
CA ALA A 220 11.21 -10.44 -9.94
C ALA A 220 9.93 -11.26 -10.21
N LEU A 221 9.05 -10.74 -11.06
CA LEU A 221 7.84 -11.45 -11.51
C LEU A 221 8.12 -12.29 -12.76
N THR A 222 7.39 -13.40 -12.87
CA THR A 222 7.33 -14.26 -14.06
C THR A 222 5.92 -14.17 -14.65
N PHE A 223 5.83 -13.97 -15.97
CA PHE A 223 4.57 -13.82 -16.71
C PHE A 223 4.47 -14.85 -17.83
#